data_AF-A0A9Q0RS19-F1
#
_entry.id   AF-A0A9Q0RS19-F1
#
_cell.length_a   1.000
_cell.length_b   1.000
_cell.length_c   1.000
_cell.angle_alpha   90.00
_cell.angle_beta   90.00
_cell.angle_gamma   90.00
#
_symmetry.space_group_name_H-M   'P 1'
#
loop_
_entity.id
_entity.type
_entity.pdbx_description
1 polymer ?
#
loop_
_entity_poly.entity_id
_entity_poly.type
_entity_poly.pdbx_seq_one_letter_code
_entity_poly.pdbx_strand_id
1 'polypeptide(L)'
;LNVKEGYSKYFENLIPLRDLLAFTCEDKDDVQVLFHHLRNVRKFDVNIYSVKPVRSLEFASPPLSAIAKLGFTHFLLDLVEGPLTLINHLCRSKNIHAIPLGSERTRAVSDKVPKNFQLFFTPNHRFHVMTSRYSDESCCEMNEIAGKNLLNISIDNAALENLKIQRAELIRSSDKCRNEQIGIENQIKELEVKINDLDTRKSQIESKFYNVETCKTNLQRQIKLVENLKARFP
;
A
#
# COMPACT_ATOMS: atom_id res chain seq x y z
N LEU A 1 -8.29 -13.66 7.44
CA LEU A 1 -7.70 -14.21 8.69
C LEU A 1 -6.76 -13.15 9.21
N ASN A 2 -6.94 -12.72 10.45
CA ASN A 2 -6.04 -11.79 11.12
C ASN A 2 -5.10 -12.59 12.02
N VAL A 3 -3.81 -12.27 12.01
CA VAL A 3 -2.80 -12.96 12.80
C VAL A 3 -2.06 -11.92 13.63
N LYS A 4 -1.77 -12.24 14.89
CA LYS A 4 -0.98 -11.34 15.75
C LYS A 4 0.41 -11.07 15.14
N GLU A 5 0.87 -9.83 15.30
CA GLU A 5 2.13 -9.34 14.74
C GLU A 5 3.32 -10.23 15.13
N GLY A 6 4.21 -10.50 14.17
CA GLY A 6 5.40 -11.35 14.37
C GLY A 6 5.16 -12.87 14.32
N TYR A 7 3.90 -13.33 14.30
CA TYR A 7 3.55 -14.76 14.23
C TYR A 7 3.05 -15.22 12.84
N SER A 8 2.92 -14.31 11.87
CA SER A 8 2.48 -14.60 10.50
C SER A 8 3.31 -15.69 9.81
N LYS A 9 4.62 -15.71 10.02
CA LYS A 9 5.54 -16.70 9.45
C LYS A 9 5.14 -18.16 9.73
N TYR A 10 4.55 -18.44 10.89
CA TYR A 10 4.17 -19.82 11.24
C TYR A 10 2.98 -20.29 10.41
N PHE A 11 2.00 -19.42 10.18
CA PHE A 11 0.81 -19.74 9.39
C PHE A 11 1.12 -19.85 7.90
N GLU A 12 2.00 -19.02 7.37
CA GLU A 12 2.41 -19.05 5.95
C GLU A 12 3.22 -20.29 5.56
N ASN A 13 3.88 -20.92 6.54
CA ASN A 13 4.58 -22.18 6.34
C ASN A 13 3.70 -23.40 6.65
N LEU A 14 2.67 -23.23 7.48
CA LEU A 14 1.70 -24.28 7.74
C LEU A 14 0.69 -24.43 6.58
N ILE A 15 0.19 -23.30 6.09
CA ILE A 15 -0.87 -23.23 5.09
C ILE A 15 -0.25 -22.90 3.74
N PRO A 16 -0.40 -23.76 2.72
CA PRO A 16 0.12 -23.46 1.40
C PRO A 16 -0.61 -22.26 0.79
N LEU A 17 0.06 -21.52 -0.09
CA LEU A 17 -0.48 -20.31 -0.72
C LEU A 17 -1.84 -20.57 -1.41
N ARG A 18 -2.02 -21.74 -2.02
CA ARG A 18 -3.28 -22.12 -2.67
C ARG A 18 -4.46 -22.21 -1.71
N ASP A 19 -4.21 -22.63 -0.46
CA ASP A 19 -5.25 -22.72 0.58
C ASP A 19 -5.50 -21.35 1.21
N LEU A 20 -4.49 -20.47 1.27
CA LEU A 20 -4.66 -19.07 1.72
C LEU A 20 -5.50 -18.24 0.74
N LEU A 21 -5.39 -18.52 -0.55
CA LEU A 21 -6.16 -17.86 -1.62
C LEU A 21 -7.49 -18.59 -1.93
N ALA A 22 -7.83 -19.63 -1.17
CA ALA A 22 -9.01 -20.41 -1.44
C ALA A 22 -10.30 -19.64 -1.11
N PHE A 23 -11.33 -19.90 -1.91
CA PHE A 23 -12.68 -19.42 -1.63
C PHE A 23 -13.44 -20.43 -0.78
N THR A 24 -14.29 -19.93 0.10
CA THR A 24 -15.18 -20.76 0.90
C THR A 24 -16.63 -20.40 0.60
N CYS A 25 -17.44 -21.40 0.30
CA CYS A 25 -18.88 -21.27 0.09
C CYS A 25 -19.63 -22.12 1.12
N GLU A 26 -20.81 -21.68 1.52
CA GLU A 26 -21.63 -22.43 2.48
C GLU A 26 -22.36 -23.59 1.79
N ASP A 27 -22.90 -23.33 0.59
CA ASP A 27 -23.67 -24.29 -0.19
C ASP A 27 -22.84 -25.01 -1.25
N LYS A 28 -23.19 -26.27 -1.50
CA LYS A 28 -22.51 -27.13 -2.48
C LYS A 28 -22.82 -26.73 -3.92
N ASP A 29 -24.03 -26.23 -4.18
CA ASP A 29 -24.44 -25.81 -5.51
C ASP A 29 -23.69 -24.55 -5.93
N ASP A 30 -23.49 -23.61 -5.00
CA ASP A 30 -22.66 -22.42 -5.20
C ASP A 30 -21.21 -22.76 -5.52
N VAL A 31 -20.64 -23.79 -4.88
CA VAL A 31 -19.30 -24.27 -5.20
C VAL A 31 -19.23 -24.70 -6.67
N GLN A 32 -20.24 -25.41 -7.18
CA GLN A 32 -20.23 -25.89 -8.56
C GLN A 32 -20.35 -24.72 -9.55
N VAL A 33 -21.22 -23.75 -9.28
CA VAL A 33 -21.39 -22.56 -10.11
C VAL A 33 -20.11 -21.73 -10.14
N LEU A 34 -19.53 -21.46 -8.97
CA LEU A 34 -18.29 -20.69 -8.84
C LEU A 34 -17.12 -21.42 -9.51
N PHE A 35 -17.02 -22.73 -9.32
CA PHE A 35 -16.01 -23.55 -9.96
C PHE A 35 -16.14 -23.51 -11.49
N HIS A 36 -17.35 -23.63 -12.02
CA HIS A 36 -17.60 -23.53 -13.47
C HIS A 36 -17.16 -22.17 -14.00
N HIS A 37 -17.53 -21.06 -13.35
CA HIS A 37 -17.15 -19.73 -13.79
C HIS A 37 -15.65 -19.45 -13.69
N LEU A 38 -15.02 -19.75 -12.55
CA LEU A 38 -13.61 -19.46 -12.33
C LEU A 38 -12.71 -20.31 -13.23
N ARG A 39 -13.05 -21.60 -13.42
CA ARG A 39 -12.21 -22.52 -14.18
C ARG A 39 -12.49 -22.50 -15.68
N ASN A 40 -13.75 -22.49 -16.11
CA ASN A 40 -14.08 -22.59 -17.53
C ASN A 40 -14.07 -21.23 -18.23
N VAL A 41 -14.57 -20.18 -17.58
CA VAL A 41 -14.66 -18.84 -18.19
C VAL A 41 -13.34 -18.08 -18.02
N ARG A 42 -12.77 -18.12 -16.81
CA ARG A 42 -11.60 -17.30 -16.45
C ARG A 42 -10.27 -18.05 -16.44
N LYS A 43 -10.29 -19.40 -16.50
CA LYS A 43 -9.08 -20.26 -16.42
C LYS A 43 -8.21 -19.97 -15.20
N PHE A 44 -8.82 -19.63 -14.07
CA PHE A 44 -8.11 -19.48 -12.81
C PHE A 44 -8.06 -20.81 -12.04
N ASP A 45 -6.87 -21.19 -11.60
CA ASP A 45 -6.64 -22.36 -10.74
C ASP A 45 -6.71 -21.95 -9.27
N VAL A 46 -7.93 -21.84 -8.74
CA VAL A 46 -8.19 -21.49 -7.33
C VAL A 46 -8.90 -22.64 -6.62
N ASN A 47 -8.50 -22.90 -5.37
CA ASN A 47 -9.16 -23.87 -4.51
C ASN A 47 -10.50 -23.31 -4.00
N ILE A 48 -11.55 -24.12 -4.02
CA ILE A 48 -12.87 -23.76 -3.48
C ILE A 48 -13.28 -24.84 -2.49
N TYR A 49 -13.61 -24.42 -1.26
CA TYR A 49 -14.07 -25.30 -0.19
C TYR A 49 -15.55 -25.05 0.12
N SER A 50 -16.30 -26.13 0.37
CA SER A 50 -17.63 -26.05 0.96
C SER A 50 -17.50 -26.16 2.47
N VAL A 51 -17.83 -25.08 3.19
CA VAL A 51 -17.75 -25.02 4.65
C VAL A 51 -19.09 -24.60 5.20
N LYS A 52 -19.75 -25.51 5.91
CA LYS A 52 -21.03 -25.20 6.59
C LYS A 52 -20.83 -24.15 7.69
N PRO A 53 -21.78 -23.23 7.88
CA PRO A 53 -21.69 -22.24 8.95
C PRO A 53 -21.73 -22.94 10.32
N VAL A 54 -20.77 -22.61 11.18
CA VAL A 54 -20.65 -23.15 12.54
C VAL A 54 -20.75 -22.00 13.53
N ARG A 55 -21.55 -22.18 14.58
CA ARG A 55 -21.78 -21.18 15.63
C ARG A 55 -20.76 -21.20 16.77
N SER A 56 -19.97 -22.26 16.89
CA SER A 56 -18.99 -22.46 17.97
C SER A 56 -17.72 -23.15 17.49
N LEU A 57 -16.61 -22.94 18.19
CA LEU A 57 -15.39 -23.71 17.97
C LEU A 57 -15.62 -25.14 18.45
N GLU A 58 -15.54 -26.10 17.54
CA GLU A 58 -15.69 -27.53 17.88
C GLU A 58 -14.41 -28.13 18.48
N PHE A 59 -13.29 -27.43 18.29
CA PHE A 59 -11.97 -27.87 18.72
C PHE A 59 -11.43 -26.92 19.77
N ALA A 60 -11.16 -27.45 20.96
CA ALA A 60 -10.51 -26.72 22.04
C ALA A 60 -9.02 -27.08 22.09
N SER A 61 -8.16 -26.07 22.27
CA SER A 61 -6.75 -26.28 22.53
C SER A 61 -6.57 -27.00 23.88
N PRO A 62 -5.69 -28.02 23.98
CA PRO A 62 -5.38 -28.65 25.26
C PRO A 62 -4.74 -27.64 26.24
N PRO A 63 -4.83 -27.88 27.56
CA PRO A 63 -4.33 -26.93 28.55
C PRO A 63 -2.81 -26.75 28.43
N LEU A 64 -2.39 -25.49 28.31
CA LEU A 64 -0.98 -25.07 28.19
C LEU A 64 -0.12 -25.53 29.39
N SER A 65 -0.73 -25.74 30.56
CA SER A 65 -0.05 -26.12 31.81
C SER A 65 0.73 -27.44 31.72
N ALA A 66 0.29 -28.39 30.89
CA ALA A 66 0.98 -29.67 30.71
C ALA A 66 2.26 -29.53 29.88
N ILE A 67 2.26 -28.59 28.93
CA ILE A 67 3.34 -28.42 27.94
C ILE A 67 4.25 -27.22 28.22
N ALA A 68 3.83 -26.29 29.08
CA ALA A 68 4.66 -25.15 29.51
C ALA A 68 6.00 -25.59 30.12
N LYS A 69 6.03 -26.77 30.77
CA LYS A 69 7.26 -27.39 31.31
C LYS A 69 8.31 -27.69 30.24
N LEU A 70 7.90 -27.83 28.98
CA LEU A 70 8.76 -28.10 27.81
C LEU A 70 9.15 -26.82 27.05
N GLY A 71 8.77 -25.64 27.57
CA GLY A 71 9.11 -24.34 26.97
C GLY A 71 8.15 -23.85 25.89
N PHE A 72 6.95 -24.44 25.78
CA PHE A 72 5.87 -23.96 24.92
C PHE A 72 5.16 -22.75 25.52
N THR A 73 4.89 -21.74 24.70
CA THR A 73 4.33 -20.45 25.14
C THR A 73 2.86 -20.30 24.77
N HIS A 74 2.49 -20.57 23.52
CA HIS A 74 1.13 -20.36 22.99
C HIS A 74 0.76 -21.46 22.00
N PHE A 75 -0.54 -21.68 21.77
CA PHE A 75 -1.00 -22.46 20.62
C PHE A 75 -1.21 -21.56 19.41
N LEU A 76 -1.11 -22.14 18.21
CA LEU A 76 -1.43 -21.40 16.98
C LEU A 76 -2.87 -20.87 16.98
N LEU A 77 -3.83 -21.60 17.55
CA LEU A 77 -5.22 -21.15 17.62
C LEU A 77 -5.38 -19.80 18.35
N ASP A 78 -4.59 -19.54 19.39
CA ASP A 78 -4.68 -18.31 20.21
C ASP A 78 -4.09 -17.07 19.52
N LEU A 79 -3.40 -17.28 18.39
CA LEU A 79 -2.69 -16.28 17.62
C LEU A 79 -3.45 -15.84 16.36
N VAL A 80 -4.60 -16.44 16.08
CA VAL A 80 -5.44 -16.14 14.91
C VAL A 80 -6.81 -15.63 15.32
N GLU A 81 -7.26 -14.62 14.62
CA GLU A 81 -8.60 -14.07 14.70
C GLU A 81 -9.28 -14.12 13.33
N GLY A 82 -10.57 -14.44 13.29
CA GLY A 82 -11.31 -14.52 12.04
C GLY A 82 -12.66 -15.21 12.18
N PRO A 83 -13.37 -15.39 11.05
CA PRO A 83 -14.64 -16.10 11.02
C PRO A 83 -14.48 -17.52 11.57
N LEU A 84 -15.35 -17.90 12.52
CA LEU A 84 -15.32 -19.20 13.20
C LEU A 84 -15.41 -20.37 12.22
N THR A 85 -16.11 -20.20 11.10
CA THR A 85 -16.22 -21.17 10.02
C THR A 85 -14.86 -21.53 9.43
N LEU A 86 -14.04 -20.52 9.13
CA LEU A 86 -12.70 -20.68 8.60
C LEU A 86 -11.76 -21.28 9.63
N ILE A 87 -11.83 -20.83 10.88
CA ILE A 87 -11.00 -21.36 11.97
C ILE A 87 -11.29 -22.85 12.17
N ASN A 88 -12.57 -23.25 12.22
CA ASN A 88 -12.94 -24.65 12.33
C ASN A 88 -12.49 -25.49 11.13
N HIS A 89 -12.59 -24.95 9.91
CA HIS A 89 -12.05 -25.63 8.72
C HIS A 89 -10.54 -25.82 8.80
N LEU A 90 -9.80 -24.82 9.26
CA LEU A 90 -8.35 -24.91 9.50
C LEU A 90 -8.01 -25.89 10.63
N CYS A 91 -8.85 -25.95 11.68
CA CYS A 91 -8.72 -26.94 12.75
C CYS A 91 -8.86 -28.36 12.22
N ARG A 92 -9.81 -28.63 11.30
CA ARG A 92 -10.01 -29.96 10.72
C ARG A 92 -8.94 -30.34 9.69
N SER A 93 -8.49 -29.38 8.88
CA SER A 93 -7.56 -29.65 7.78
C SER A 93 -6.10 -29.66 8.21
N LYS A 94 -5.70 -28.75 9.12
CA LYS A 94 -4.30 -28.53 9.51
C LYS A 94 -4.05 -28.69 11.01
N ASN A 95 -5.07 -29.06 11.80
CA ASN A 95 -4.96 -29.29 13.24
C ASN A 95 -4.35 -28.10 14.02
N ILE A 96 -4.68 -26.86 13.63
CA ILE A 96 -4.13 -25.64 14.26
C ILE A 96 -4.34 -25.56 15.78
N HIS A 97 -5.36 -26.24 16.31
CA HIS A 97 -5.68 -26.34 17.74
C HIS A 97 -4.67 -27.19 18.53
N ALA A 98 -3.98 -28.11 17.87
CA ALA A 98 -3.05 -29.05 18.48
C ALA A 98 -1.57 -28.72 18.20
N ILE A 99 -1.29 -27.55 17.60
CA ILE A 99 0.07 -27.13 17.25
C ILE A 99 0.58 -26.11 18.29
N PRO A 100 1.49 -26.51 19.19
CA PRO A 100 2.09 -25.59 20.13
C PRO A 100 3.27 -24.84 19.51
N LEU A 101 3.45 -23.60 19.97
CA LEU A 101 4.58 -22.74 19.64
C LEU A 101 5.58 -22.74 20.79
N GLY A 102 6.78 -23.21 20.48
CA GLY A 102 7.90 -23.37 21.39
C GLY A 102 8.86 -22.19 21.35
N SER A 103 9.52 -21.96 22.48
CA SER A 103 10.68 -21.07 22.56
C SER A 103 11.97 -21.80 22.16
N GLU A 104 13.10 -21.11 22.13
CA GLU A 104 14.40 -21.71 21.83
C GLU A 104 14.78 -22.85 22.80
N ARG A 105 14.24 -22.82 24.02
CA ARG A 105 14.38 -23.90 25.01
C ARG A 105 13.76 -25.22 24.57
N THR A 106 12.69 -25.18 23.76
CA THR A 106 12.04 -26.37 23.23
C THR A 106 12.94 -27.10 22.22
N ARG A 107 13.87 -26.39 21.54
CA ARG A 107 14.85 -27.03 20.64
C ARG A 107 15.76 -27.99 21.41
N ALA A 108 16.23 -27.57 22.58
CA ALA A 108 17.09 -28.37 23.46
C ALA A 108 16.36 -29.54 24.14
N VAL A 109 15.02 -29.52 24.14
CA VAL A 109 14.15 -30.53 24.76
C VAL A 109 13.31 -31.26 23.69
N SER A 110 13.72 -31.16 22.41
CA SER A 110 13.01 -31.75 21.27
C SER A 110 12.83 -33.26 21.39
N ASP A 111 13.80 -33.96 21.99
CA ASP A 111 13.75 -35.41 22.23
C ASP A 111 12.76 -35.84 23.32
N LYS A 112 12.29 -34.91 24.17
CA LYS A 112 11.32 -35.20 25.26
C LYS A 112 9.90 -34.76 24.91
N VAL A 113 9.65 -34.32 23.68
CA VAL A 113 8.31 -33.96 23.24
C VAL A 113 7.45 -35.23 23.21
N PRO A 114 6.28 -35.25 23.89
CA PRO A 114 5.40 -36.42 23.89
C PRO A 114 4.98 -36.77 22.46
N LYS A 115 4.93 -38.08 22.14
CA LYS A 115 4.46 -38.62 20.84
C LYS A 115 3.05 -38.16 20.43
N ASN A 116 2.31 -37.51 21.33
CA ASN A 116 0.98 -36.96 21.10
C ASN A 116 1.00 -35.73 20.17
N PHE A 117 2.14 -35.05 20.02
CA PHE A 117 2.27 -33.88 19.15
C PHE A 117 3.06 -34.23 17.88
N GLN A 118 2.35 -34.37 16.76
CA GLN A 118 2.96 -34.66 15.46
C GLN A 118 3.65 -33.44 14.83
N LEU A 119 3.26 -32.22 15.23
CA LEU A 119 3.78 -31.00 14.64
C LEU A 119 3.92 -29.89 15.69
N PHE A 120 5.09 -29.27 15.75
CA PHE A 120 5.33 -28.09 16.59
C PHE A 120 6.26 -27.09 15.92
N PHE A 121 6.19 -25.84 16.38
CA PHE A 121 7.01 -24.75 15.86
C PHE A 121 8.01 -24.26 16.90
N THR A 122 9.21 -23.89 16.46
CA THR A 122 10.19 -23.09 17.21
C THR A 122 10.43 -21.78 16.43
N PRO A 123 11.18 -20.79 16.95
CA PRO A 123 11.31 -19.50 16.30
C PRO A 123 11.74 -19.56 14.83
N ASN A 124 12.61 -20.50 14.48
CA ASN A 124 13.20 -20.61 13.14
C ASN A 124 12.93 -21.96 12.45
N HIS A 125 12.47 -22.98 13.17
CA HIS A 125 12.33 -24.33 12.64
C HIS A 125 10.96 -24.92 12.95
N ARG A 126 10.41 -25.62 11.97
CA ARG A 126 9.24 -26.48 12.05
C ARG A 126 9.71 -27.91 12.29
N PHE A 127 9.15 -28.55 13.30
CA PHE A 127 9.44 -29.95 13.61
C PHE A 127 8.21 -30.79 13.34
N HIS A 128 8.41 -31.87 12.59
CA HIS A 128 7.40 -32.87 12.32
C HIS A 128 7.85 -34.22 12.90
N VAL A 129 7.13 -34.70 13.91
CA VAL A 129 7.42 -35.97 14.58
C VAL A 129 6.57 -37.05 13.94
N MET A 130 7.23 -37.97 13.24
CA MET A 130 6.62 -39.14 12.62
C MET A 130 6.96 -40.37 13.43
N THR A 131 5.96 -41.12 13.86
CA THR A 131 6.18 -42.45 14.45
C THR A 131 6.18 -43.50 13.34
N SER A 132 7.25 -44.28 13.26
CA SER A 132 7.35 -45.42 12.35
C SER A 132 6.30 -46.46 12.73
N ARG A 133 5.44 -46.84 11.77
CA ARG A 133 4.44 -47.90 11.98
C ARG A 133 5.05 -49.27 12.25
N TYR A 134 6.33 -49.45 11.93
CA TYR A 134 7.01 -50.75 11.95
C TYR A 134 7.99 -50.89 13.12
N SER A 135 8.66 -49.80 13.52
CA SER A 135 9.69 -49.86 14.58
C SER A 135 9.32 -49.10 15.85
N ASP A 136 8.15 -48.44 15.91
CA ASP A 136 7.72 -47.60 17.05
C ASP A 136 8.71 -46.45 17.41
N GLU A 137 9.77 -46.32 16.61
CA GLU A 137 10.77 -45.27 16.64
C GLU A 137 10.19 -43.98 16.07
N SER A 138 10.55 -42.87 16.71
CA SER A 138 10.08 -41.56 16.33
C SER A 138 11.16 -40.89 15.48
N CYS A 139 10.84 -40.56 14.23
CA CYS A 139 11.69 -39.78 13.35
C CYS A 139 11.23 -38.33 13.39
N CYS A 140 12.16 -37.40 13.59
CA CYS A 140 11.89 -35.97 13.61
C CYS A 140 12.45 -35.32 12.35
N GLU A 141 11.56 -34.76 11.53
CA GLU A 141 11.93 -33.94 10.38
C GLU A 141 11.97 -32.47 10.81
N MET A 142 13.07 -31.78 10.51
CA MET A 142 13.27 -30.37 10.85
C MET A 142 13.38 -29.55 9.56
N ASN A 143 12.47 -28.58 9.41
CA ASN A 143 12.43 -27.69 8.25
C ASN A 143 12.55 -26.23 8.70
N GLU A 144 13.34 -25.41 8.00
CA GLU A 144 13.45 -23.98 8.30
C GLU A 144 12.18 -23.21 7.89
N ILE A 145 11.83 -22.19 8.67
CA ILE A 145 10.63 -21.38 8.48
C ILE A 145 11.02 -20.05 7.85
N ALA A 146 10.46 -19.76 6.66
CA ALA A 146 10.66 -18.49 5.97
C ALA A 146 9.41 -17.61 6.04
N GLY A 147 9.55 -16.34 6.43
CA GLY A 147 8.44 -15.37 6.34
C GLY A 147 8.16 -15.03 4.88
N LYS A 148 6.94 -15.32 4.41
CA LYS A 148 6.45 -15.00 3.06
C LYS A 148 5.68 -13.67 3.02
N ASN A 149 5.45 -13.02 4.18
CA ASN A 149 4.80 -11.71 4.33
C ASN A 149 3.42 -11.58 3.65
N LEU A 150 2.74 -12.71 3.46
CA LEU A 150 1.40 -12.78 2.86
C LEU A 150 0.31 -12.40 3.87
N LEU A 151 0.49 -12.80 5.12
CA LEU A 151 -0.41 -12.52 6.24
C LEU A 151 0.05 -11.33 7.07
N ASN A 152 1.25 -10.80 6.78
CA ASN A 152 1.74 -9.54 7.35
C ASN A 152 1.18 -8.30 6.61
N ILE A 153 0.20 -8.49 5.72
CA ILE A 153 -0.60 -7.41 5.14
C ILE A 153 -1.71 -7.07 6.13
N SER A 154 -1.38 -6.93 7.42
CA SER A 154 -2.14 -6.05 8.28
C SER A 154 -1.85 -4.66 7.75
N ILE A 155 -2.70 -4.20 6.85
CA ILE A 155 -2.82 -2.79 6.56
C ILE A 155 -3.09 -2.15 7.92
N ASP A 156 -2.07 -1.57 8.52
CA ASP A 156 -2.22 -0.82 9.76
C ASP A 156 -3.16 0.32 9.42
N ASN A 157 -4.44 0.14 9.78
CA ASN A 157 -5.49 1.09 9.45
C ASN A 157 -5.15 2.47 10.05
N ALA A 158 -4.41 2.51 11.18
CA ALA A 158 -3.91 3.77 11.72
C ALA A 158 -2.82 4.38 10.83
N ALA A 159 -1.85 3.59 10.33
CA ALA A 159 -0.88 4.09 9.36
C ALA A 159 -1.53 4.55 8.05
N LEU A 160 -2.57 3.86 7.56
CA LEU A 160 -3.32 4.29 6.39
C LEU A 160 -4.09 5.60 6.62
N GLU A 161 -4.76 5.75 7.75
CA GLU A 161 -5.47 6.99 8.09
C GLU A 161 -4.47 8.15 8.22
N ASN A 162 -3.31 7.93 8.85
CA ASN A 162 -2.24 8.93 8.92
C ASN A 162 -1.72 9.30 7.52
N LEU A 163 -1.49 8.33 6.64
CA LEU A 163 -1.08 8.58 5.26
C LEU A 163 -2.15 9.34 4.45
N LYS A 164 -3.44 9.06 4.69
CA LYS A 164 -4.54 9.82 4.07
C LYS A 164 -4.56 11.27 4.53
N ILE A 165 -4.36 11.50 5.83
CA ILE A 165 -4.29 12.85 6.40
C ILE A 165 -3.11 13.62 5.79
N GLN A 166 -1.92 13.02 5.75
CA GLN A 166 -0.73 13.62 5.13
C GLN A 166 -0.96 13.94 3.65
N ARG A 167 -1.60 13.04 2.91
CA ARG A 167 -1.94 13.27 1.50
C ARG A 167 -2.90 14.46 1.34
N ALA A 168 -3.92 14.56 2.20
CA ALA A 168 -4.87 15.67 2.15
C ALA A 168 -4.21 17.01 2.46
N GLU A 169 -3.26 17.04 3.39
CA GLU A 169 -2.48 18.24 3.74
C GLU A 169 -1.55 18.67 2.59
N LEU A 170 -0.86 17.73 1.96
CA LEU A 170 -0.02 18.00 0.78
C LEU A 170 -0.83 18.56 -0.39
N ILE A 171 -2.03 18.04 -0.63
CA ILE A 171 -2.93 18.56 -1.67
C ILE A 171 -3.32 20.01 -1.36
N ARG A 172 -3.72 20.31 -0.12
CA ARG A 172 -4.04 21.69 0.30
C ARG A 172 -2.87 22.65 0.12
N SER A 173 -1.66 22.21 0.47
CA SER A 173 -0.45 23.01 0.28
C SER A 173 -0.18 23.25 -1.22
N SER A 174 -0.31 22.22 -2.05
CA SER A 174 -0.16 22.35 -3.50
C SER A 174 -1.20 23.29 -4.11
N ASP A 175 -2.46 23.23 -3.67
CA ASP A 175 -3.52 24.12 -4.14
C ASP A 175 -3.25 25.57 -3.73
N LYS A 176 -2.72 25.79 -2.53
CA LYS A 176 -2.32 27.12 -2.08
C LYS A 176 -1.19 27.69 -2.95
N CYS A 177 -0.12 26.94 -3.18
CA CYS A 177 0.96 27.36 -4.08
C CYS A 177 0.47 27.62 -5.51
N ARG A 178 -0.45 26.78 -6.01
CA ARG A 178 -1.07 26.98 -7.33
C ARG A 178 -1.87 28.27 -7.40
N ASN A 179 -2.64 28.60 -6.36
CA ASN A 179 -3.40 29.86 -6.30
C ASN A 179 -2.47 31.08 -6.23
N GLU A 180 -1.38 31.00 -5.46
CA GLU A 180 -0.35 32.04 -5.41
C GLU A 180 0.33 32.22 -6.77
N GLN A 181 0.63 31.13 -7.48
CA GLN A 181 1.20 31.17 -8.82
C GLN A 181 0.26 31.86 -9.82
N ILE A 182 -1.04 31.54 -9.80
CA ILE A 182 -2.05 32.20 -10.64
C ILE A 182 -2.14 33.70 -10.32
N GLY A 183 -2.04 34.06 -9.04
CA GLY A 183 -2.01 35.46 -8.61
C GLY A 183 -0.81 36.23 -9.18
N ILE A 184 0.38 35.64 -9.11
CA ILE A 184 1.60 36.22 -9.68
C ILE A 184 1.51 36.32 -11.21
N GLU A 185 1.01 35.28 -11.89
CA GLU A 185 0.81 35.30 -13.34
C GLU A 185 -0.14 36.42 -13.79
N ASN A 186 -1.19 36.70 -13.02
CA ASN A 186 -2.09 37.83 -13.31
C ASN A 186 -1.39 39.18 -13.12
N GLN A 187 -0.56 39.33 -12.07
CA GLN A 187 0.24 40.53 -11.87
C GLN A 187 1.25 40.75 -13.01
N ILE A 188 1.88 39.68 -13.50
CA ILE A 188 2.78 39.74 -14.65
C ILE A 188 2.02 40.25 -15.88
N LYS A 189 0.85 39.68 -16.18
CA LYS A 189 0.02 40.13 -17.32
C LYS A 189 -0.40 41.60 -17.20
N GLU A 190 -0.79 42.05 -16.00
CA GLU A 190 -1.11 43.46 -15.78
C GLU A 190 0.09 44.39 -16.02
N LEU A 191 1.28 43.96 -15.60
CA LEU A 191 2.52 44.71 -15.85
C LEU A 191 2.89 44.73 -17.33
N GLU A 192 2.72 43.62 -18.05
CA GLU A 192 2.94 43.55 -19.50
C GLU A 192 2.03 44.51 -20.26
N VAL A 193 0.74 44.61 -19.88
CA VAL A 193 -0.19 45.57 -20.46
C VAL A 193 0.25 47.00 -20.18
N LYS A 194 0.69 47.30 -18.96
CA LYS A 194 1.20 48.64 -18.60
C LYS A 194 2.46 49.00 -19.38
N ILE A 195 3.38 48.05 -19.57
CA ILE A 195 4.60 48.25 -20.39
C ILE A 195 4.21 48.58 -21.83
N ASN A 196 3.30 47.82 -22.43
CA ASN A 196 2.82 48.09 -23.79
C ASN A 196 2.14 49.47 -23.92
N ASP A 197 1.31 49.88 -22.96
CA ASP A 197 0.70 51.22 -22.97
C ASP A 197 1.77 52.33 -22.88
N LEU A 198 2.77 52.16 -22.01
CA LEU A 198 3.89 53.10 -21.91
C LEU A 198 4.72 53.17 -23.19
N ASP A 199 4.98 52.04 -23.84
CA ASP A 199 5.71 52.00 -25.12
C ASP A 199 4.93 52.71 -26.23
N THR A 200 3.61 52.50 -26.33
CA THR A 200 2.81 53.24 -27.33
C THR A 200 2.81 54.74 -27.08
N ARG A 201 2.72 55.18 -25.81
CA ARG A 201 2.82 56.60 -25.44
C ARG A 201 4.20 57.16 -25.77
N LYS A 202 5.27 56.41 -25.50
CA LYS A 202 6.64 56.79 -25.85
C LYS A 202 6.78 56.98 -27.36
N SER A 203 6.32 56.04 -28.18
CA SER A 203 6.36 56.16 -29.65
C SER A 203 5.52 57.34 -30.16
N GLN A 204 4.36 57.64 -29.54
CA GLN A 204 3.58 58.83 -29.89
C GLN A 204 4.32 60.13 -29.59
N ILE A 205 5.02 60.21 -28.45
CA ILE A 205 5.84 61.36 -28.08
C ILE A 205 7.02 61.51 -29.05
N GLU A 206 7.71 60.42 -29.38
CA GLU A 206 8.81 60.41 -30.35
C GLU A 206 8.34 60.87 -31.74
N SER A 207 7.18 60.41 -32.20
CA SER A 207 6.57 60.89 -33.45
C SER A 207 6.26 62.39 -33.41
N LYS A 208 5.68 62.89 -32.31
CA LYS A 208 5.44 64.34 -32.13
C LYS A 208 6.76 65.12 -32.13
N PHE A 209 7.80 64.60 -31.50
CA PHE A 209 9.11 65.24 -31.46
C PHE A 209 9.71 65.35 -32.87
N TYR A 210 9.66 64.27 -33.65
CA TYR A 210 10.11 64.25 -35.04
C TYR A 210 9.33 65.23 -35.94
N ASN A 211 8.00 65.32 -35.75
CA ASN A 211 7.17 66.28 -36.46
C ASN A 211 7.52 67.73 -36.12
N VAL A 212 7.77 68.03 -34.84
CA VAL A 212 8.21 69.36 -34.39
C VAL A 212 9.57 69.71 -34.99
N GLU A 213 10.51 68.76 -35.02
CA GLU A 213 11.84 68.95 -35.59
C GLU A 213 11.77 69.20 -37.11
N THR A 214 10.90 68.48 -37.81
CA THR A 214 10.62 68.69 -39.24
C THR A 214 9.97 70.06 -39.49
N CYS A 215 9.00 70.46 -38.67
CA CYS A 215 8.40 71.80 -38.75
C CYS A 215 9.44 72.90 -38.48
N LYS A 216 10.33 72.72 -37.50
CA LYS A 216 11.40 73.67 -37.19
C LYS A 216 12.36 73.85 -38.35
N THR A 217 12.81 72.76 -38.97
CA THR A 217 13.71 72.83 -40.14
C THR A 217 13.03 73.48 -41.35
N ASN A 218 11.74 73.22 -41.57
CA ASN A 218 10.96 73.89 -42.62
C ASN A 218 10.75 75.38 -42.35
N LEU A 219 10.47 75.77 -41.11
CA LEU A 219 10.40 77.18 -40.69
C LEU A 219 11.74 77.88 -40.89
N GLN A 220 12.85 77.25 -40.53
CA GLN A 220 14.19 77.79 -40.77
C GLN A 220 14.48 77.98 -42.26
N ARG A 221 14.03 77.05 -43.12
CA ARG A 221 14.13 77.22 -44.59
C ARG A 221 13.30 78.40 -45.09
N GLN A 222 12.07 78.54 -44.60
CA GLN A 222 11.17 79.65 -44.95
C GLN A 222 11.73 81.00 -44.50
N ILE A 223 12.28 81.09 -43.28
CA ILE A 223 12.93 82.30 -42.76
C ILE A 223 14.11 82.71 -43.66
N LYS A 224 14.98 81.76 -44.02
CA LYS A 224 16.10 82.03 -44.95
C LYS A 224 15.63 82.52 -46.33
N LEU A 225 14.52 81.99 -46.84
CA LEU A 225 13.94 82.44 -48.10
C LEU A 225 13.41 83.88 -48.00
N VAL A 226 12.74 84.22 -46.90
CA VAL A 226 12.23 85.58 -46.64
C VAL A 226 13.39 86.56 -46.45
N GLU A 227 14.45 86.19 -45.75
CA GLU A 227 15.67 87.00 -45.61
C GLU A 227 16.33 87.27 -46.98
N ASN A 228 16.45 86.24 -47.82
CA ASN A 228 16.96 86.39 -49.18
C ASN A 228 16.07 87.28 -50.07
N LEU A 229 14.74 87.23 -49.90
CA LEU A 229 13.81 88.09 -50.63
C LEU A 229 13.87 89.55 -50.16
N LYS A 230 13.99 89.80 -48.85
CA LYS A 230 14.22 91.13 -48.29
C LYS A 230 15.56 91.73 -48.73
N ALA A 231 16.60 90.91 -48.86
CA ALA A 231 17.88 91.37 -49.39
C ALA A 231 17.84 91.73 -50.89
N ARG A 232 16.81 91.29 -51.62
CA ARG A 232 16.67 91.50 -53.07
C ARG A 232 15.79 92.70 -53.44
N PHE A 233 15.05 93.25 -52.49
CA PHE A 233 14.26 94.47 -52.63
C PHE A 233 14.49 95.38 -51.41
N PRO A 234 15.41 96.36 -51.49
CA PRO A 234 15.58 97.40 -50.46
C PRO A 234 14.42 98.42 -50.46
#